data_AF-A0A379AMQ7-F1
#
_entry.id   AF-A0A379AMQ7-F1
#
_cell.length_a   1.000
_cell.length_b   1.000
_cell.length_c   1.000
_cell.angle_alpha   90.00
_cell.angle_beta   90.00
_cell.angle_gamma   90.00
#
_symmetry.space_group_name_H-M   'P 1'
#
loop_
_entity.id
_entity.type
_entity.pdbx_description
1 polymer ?
#
loop_
_entity_poly.entity_id
_entity_poly.type
_entity_poly.pdbx_seq_one_letter_code
_entity_poly.pdbx_strand_id
1 'polypeptide(L)'
;MRLRALYRLEGGANPEPLMAMRWDYRDPSNPEPEEVAQENNGQALADIYDASGKLLLKKGQQLNGFSELRNDGTTASACWIYSGSWTPEGNQMARRDNADPSGAGRGLRLGLGVAG
;
A
#
# COMPACT_ATOMS: atom_id res chain seq x y z
N MET A 1 -1.07 -6.08 21.53
CA MET A 1 -0.83 -7.33 20.77
C MET A 1 -0.37 -8.46 21.69
N ARG A 2 -1.21 -9.47 21.92
CA ARG A 2 -0.97 -10.57 22.88
C ARG A 2 0.20 -11.48 22.49
N LEU A 3 0.33 -11.82 21.21
CA LEU A 3 1.40 -12.72 20.71
C LEU A 3 2.81 -12.15 20.93
N ARG A 4 3.02 -10.87 20.59
CA ARG A 4 4.31 -10.19 20.83
C ARG A 4 4.63 -10.04 22.32
N ALA A 5 3.62 -9.86 23.17
CA ALA A 5 3.83 -9.81 24.61
C ALA A 5 4.32 -11.16 25.16
N LEU A 6 3.70 -12.26 24.73
CA LEU A 6 4.13 -13.62 25.11
C LEU A 6 5.58 -13.89 24.69
N TYR A 7 5.95 -13.60 23.45
CA TYR A 7 7.33 -13.83 22.97
C TYR A 7 8.38 -12.95 23.67
N ARG A 8 8.00 -11.80 24.24
CA ARG A 8 8.92 -10.98 25.06
C ARG A 8 9.09 -11.54 26.48
N LEU A 9 8.04 -12.11 27.05
CA LEU A 9 8.03 -12.59 28.43
C LEU A 9 8.58 -14.01 28.55
N GLU A 10 8.13 -14.89 27.66
CA GLU A 10 8.39 -16.34 27.73
C GLU A 10 9.51 -16.76 26.77
N GLY A 11 9.90 -15.87 25.85
CA GLY A 11 10.76 -16.21 24.73
C GLY A 11 10.00 -17.07 23.69
N GLY A 12 10.75 -17.72 22.82
CA GLY A 12 10.21 -18.57 21.77
C GLY A 12 11.31 -18.97 20.79
N ALA A 13 11.03 -19.96 19.94
CA ALA A 13 11.94 -20.30 18.87
C ALA A 13 11.98 -19.15 17.86
N ASN A 14 13.18 -18.61 17.60
CA ASN A 14 13.43 -17.57 16.61
C ASN A 14 12.46 -16.35 16.72
N PRO A 15 12.53 -15.56 17.81
CA PRO A 15 11.61 -14.44 18.04
C PRO A 15 11.88 -13.24 17.13
N GLU A 16 13.07 -13.17 16.52
CA GLU A 16 13.54 -12.02 15.76
C GLU A 16 12.62 -11.66 14.58
N PRO A 17 12.21 -12.58 13.68
CA PRO A 17 11.32 -12.24 12.57
C PRO A 17 9.93 -11.75 13.03
N LEU A 18 9.40 -12.36 14.10
CA LEU A 18 8.12 -11.94 14.68
C LEU A 18 8.19 -10.50 15.23
N MET A 19 9.31 -10.14 15.85
CA MET A 19 9.53 -8.79 16.38
C MET A 19 9.85 -7.79 15.28
N ALA A 20 10.58 -8.20 14.24
CA ALA A 20 10.99 -7.38 13.11
C ALA A 20 9.83 -7.08 12.13
N MET A 21 8.77 -7.90 12.10
CA MET A 21 7.59 -7.63 11.29
C MET A 21 7.01 -6.25 11.62
N ARG A 22 6.72 -5.45 10.59
CA ARG A 22 6.08 -4.15 10.74
C ARG A 22 4.61 -4.34 11.14
N TRP A 23 4.15 -3.59 12.14
CA TRP A 23 2.75 -3.64 12.64
C TRP A 23 2.39 -2.28 13.23
N ASP A 24 2.51 -1.25 12.40
CA ASP A 24 2.37 0.17 12.76
C ASP A 24 1.01 0.74 12.34
N TYR A 25 -0.05 -0.01 12.59
CA TYR A 25 -1.43 0.47 12.50
C TYR A 25 -1.74 1.45 13.64
N ARG A 26 -2.63 2.41 13.40
CA ARG A 26 -3.09 3.38 14.41
C ARG A 26 -3.64 2.70 15.64
N ASP A 27 -4.50 1.69 15.44
CA ASP A 27 -4.88 0.74 16.48
C ASP A 27 -4.34 -0.66 16.11
N PRO A 28 -3.22 -1.09 16.73
CA PRO A 28 -2.64 -2.41 16.50
C PRO A 28 -3.60 -3.58 16.78
N SER A 29 -4.65 -3.37 17.58
CA SER A 29 -5.65 -4.39 17.91
C SER A 29 -6.84 -4.42 16.95
N ASN A 30 -7.07 -3.33 16.22
CA ASN A 30 -8.12 -3.21 15.22
C ASN A 30 -7.60 -2.44 13.98
N PRO A 31 -6.77 -3.07 13.13
CA PRO A 31 -6.29 -2.45 11.90
C PRO A 31 -7.45 -2.06 10.99
N GLU A 32 -7.50 -0.81 10.55
CA GLU A 32 -8.54 -0.37 9.64
C GLU A 32 -8.28 -0.90 8.22
N PRO A 33 -9.33 -1.24 7.45
CA PRO A 33 -9.17 -1.74 6.07
C PRO A 33 -8.40 -0.78 5.16
N GLU A 34 -8.52 0.52 5.39
CA GLU A 34 -7.81 1.56 4.64
C GLU A 34 -6.30 1.51 4.86
N GLU A 35 -5.86 1.23 6.09
CA GLU A 35 -4.43 1.12 6.42
C GLU A 35 -3.81 -0.10 5.72
N VAL A 36 -4.55 -1.21 5.71
CA VAL A 36 -4.14 -2.43 5.01
C VAL A 36 -4.14 -2.23 3.48
N ALA A 37 -5.12 -1.49 2.95
CA ALA A 37 -5.17 -1.16 1.52
C ALA A 37 -3.97 -0.29 1.10
N GLN A 38 -3.61 0.71 1.90
CA GLN A 38 -2.43 1.55 1.68
C GLN A 38 -1.12 0.76 1.81
N GLU A 39 -1.04 -0.20 2.74
CA GLU A 39 0.11 -1.10 2.86
C GLU A 39 0.27 -2.01 1.63
N ASN A 40 -0.84 -2.53 1.11
CA ASN A 40 -0.85 -3.31 -0.13
C ASN A 40 -0.45 -2.46 -1.34
N ASN A 41 -0.97 -1.24 -1.46
CA ASN A 41 -0.60 -0.29 -2.51
C ASN A 41 0.90 0.03 -2.48
N GLY A 42 1.40 0.35 -1.30
CA GLY A 42 2.79 0.69 -1.05
C GLY A 42 3.06 2.18 -0.91
N GLN A 43 4.23 2.48 -0.35
CA GLN A 43 4.69 3.83 -0.03
C GLN A 43 6.21 3.96 -0.15
N ALA A 44 6.67 5.20 -0.26
CA ALA A 44 8.08 5.54 -0.12
C ALA A 44 8.51 5.54 1.37
N LEU A 45 9.57 4.81 1.70
CA LEU A 45 10.16 4.76 3.05
C LEU A 45 11.19 5.86 3.30
N ALA A 46 11.63 6.55 2.24
CA ALA A 46 12.56 7.67 2.26
C ALA A 46 12.15 8.72 1.22
N ASP A 47 12.75 9.90 1.28
CA ASP A 47 12.67 10.85 0.17
C ASP A 47 13.45 10.28 -1.01
N ILE A 48 12.78 10.19 -2.16
CA ILE A 48 13.29 9.56 -3.36
C ILE A 48 13.55 10.63 -4.42
N TYR A 49 14.76 10.65 -4.97
CA TYR A 49 15.18 11.61 -5.98
C TYR A 49 15.52 10.91 -7.30
N ASP A 50 15.50 11.66 -8.40
CA ASP A 50 16.06 11.24 -9.69
C ASP A 50 17.56 11.54 -9.79
N ALA A 51 18.18 11.15 -10.91
CA ALA A 51 19.60 11.36 -11.17
C ALA A 51 20.01 12.85 -11.26
N SER A 52 19.04 13.76 -11.47
CA SER A 52 19.26 15.21 -11.52
C SER A 52 19.11 15.87 -10.14
N GLY A 53 18.71 15.12 -9.11
CA GLY A 53 18.47 15.62 -7.76
C GLY A 53 17.06 16.17 -7.55
N LYS A 54 16.12 15.94 -8.47
CA LYS A 54 14.72 16.32 -8.31
C LYS A 54 13.99 15.30 -7.44
N LEU A 55 13.22 15.78 -6.47
CA LEU A 55 12.37 14.95 -5.62
C LEU A 55 11.23 14.33 -6.43
N LEU A 56 11.15 13.00 -6.43
CA LEU A 56 10.11 12.20 -7.07
C LEU A 56 9.00 11.82 -6.08
N LEU A 57 9.37 11.27 -4.92
CA LEU A 57 8.45 10.84 -3.87
C LEU A 57 8.95 11.31 -2.52
N LYS A 58 8.03 11.80 -1.67
CA LYS A 58 8.34 12.10 -0.27
C LYS A 58 8.24 10.85 0.58
N LYS A 59 9.03 10.79 1.65
CA LYS A 59 8.88 9.76 2.69
C LYS A 59 7.43 9.74 3.20
N GLY A 60 6.84 8.54 3.23
CA GLY A 60 5.45 8.28 3.63
C GLY A 60 4.42 8.51 2.52
N GLN A 61 4.82 8.97 1.33
CA GLN A 61 3.91 9.14 0.21
C GLN A 61 3.50 7.78 -0.38
N GLN A 62 2.20 7.62 -0.66
CA GLN A 62 1.68 6.47 -1.38
C GLN A 62 2.20 6.43 -2.83
N LEU A 63 2.49 5.23 -3.32
CA LEU A 63 2.96 5.02 -4.69
C LEU A 63 1.79 5.18 -5.68
N ASN A 64 2.09 5.74 -6.85
CA ASN A 64 1.14 5.86 -7.97
C ASN A 64 1.03 4.57 -8.78
N GLY A 65 2.02 3.68 -8.67
CA GLY A 65 2.07 2.44 -9.42
C GLY A 65 3.36 1.66 -9.20
N PHE A 66 3.37 0.42 -9.69
CA PHE A 66 4.48 -0.51 -9.48
C PHE A 66 5.81 -0.04 -10.10
N SER A 67 5.78 0.86 -11.10
CA SER A 67 7.01 1.41 -11.71
C SER A 67 7.82 2.28 -10.74
N GLU A 68 7.22 2.73 -9.65
CA GLU A 68 7.91 3.51 -8.61
C GLU A 68 8.61 2.62 -7.57
N LEU A 69 8.38 1.30 -7.57
CA LEU A 69 9.04 0.36 -6.67
C LEU A 69 10.53 0.22 -6.99
N ARG A 70 11.35 0.18 -5.93
CA ARG A 70 12.81 0.07 -5.98
C ARG A 70 13.29 -1.15 -5.21
N ASN A 71 14.45 -1.66 -5.62
CA ASN A 71 15.13 -2.81 -5.00
C ASN A 71 16.17 -2.41 -3.92
N ASP A 72 16.29 -1.12 -3.63
CA ASP A 72 17.25 -0.55 -2.66
C ASP A 72 16.67 -0.40 -1.24
N GLY A 73 15.43 -0.85 -1.04
CA GLY A 73 14.72 -0.75 0.24
C GLY A 73 14.10 0.63 0.51
N THR A 74 14.12 1.56 -0.44
CA THR A 74 13.51 2.89 -0.28
C THR A 74 11.99 2.92 -0.51
N THR A 75 11.42 1.81 -0.97
CA THR A 75 9.97 1.63 -1.16
C THR A 75 9.49 0.33 -0.54
N ALA A 76 8.25 0.31 -0.06
CA ALA A 76 7.58 -0.89 0.41
C ALA A 76 6.22 -1.06 -0.24
N SER A 77 5.83 -2.30 -0.52
CA SER A 77 4.48 -2.71 -0.91
C SER A 77 4.29 -4.15 -0.48
N ALA A 78 3.18 -4.44 0.22
CA ALA A 78 2.84 -5.82 0.58
C ALA A 78 2.35 -6.62 -0.64
N CYS A 79 1.85 -5.96 -1.69
CA CYS A 79 1.38 -6.58 -2.91
C CYS A 79 1.66 -5.70 -4.14
N TRP A 80 2.77 -5.96 -4.83
CA TRP A 80 3.25 -5.09 -5.91
C TRP A 80 2.24 -4.86 -7.04
N ILE A 81 1.41 -5.85 -7.36
CA ILE A 81 0.36 -5.76 -8.39
C ILE A 81 -0.78 -4.80 -8.03
N TYR A 82 -0.93 -4.47 -6.74
CA TYR A 82 -1.95 -3.53 -6.24
C TYR A 82 -1.41 -2.11 -6.09
N SER A 83 -0.14 -1.88 -6.42
CA SER A 83 0.41 -0.52 -6.44
C SER A 83 -0.28 0.33 -7.51
N GLY A 84 -0.83 1.46 -7.10
CA GLY A 84 -1.75 2.32 -7.86
C GLY A 84 -3.22 2.21 -7.45
N SER A 85 -3.59 1.28 -6.56
CA SER A 85 -4.96 1.14 -6.06
C SER A 85 -5.36 2.22 -5.04
N TRP A 86 -4.39 2.76 -4.29
CA TRP A 86 -4.58 3.85 -3.33
C TRP A 86 -3.43 4.85 -3.44
N THR A 87 -3.63 5.91 -4.21
CA THR A 87 -2.57 6.87 -4.54
C THR A 87 -2.71 8.14 -3.68
N PRO A 88 -1.83 9.14 -3.82
CA PRO A 88 -2.03 10.45 -3.19
C PRO A 88 -3.37 11.12 -3.58
N GLU A 89 -3.93 10.76 -4.74
CA GLU A 89 -5.26 11.18 -5.19
C GLU A 89 -6.41 10.39 -4.52
N GLY A 90 -6.11 9.43 -3.66
CA GLY A 90 -7.06 8.68 -2.86
C GLY A 90 -7.33 7.25 -3.35
N ASN A 91 -8.41 6.66 -2.85
CA ASN A 91 -8.80 5.28 -3.11
C ASN A 91 -9.38 5.12 -4.52
N GLN A 92 -8.60 4.55 -5.44
CA GLN A 92 -9.01 4.33 -6.82
C GLN A 92 -9.99 3.16 -6.97
N MET A 93 -10.04 2.25 -5.99
CA MET A 93 -10.98 1.13 -5.94
C MET A 93 -12.41 1.58 -5.61
N ALA A 94 -12.57 2.78 -5.06
CA ALA A 94 -13.87 3.37 -4.74
C ALA A 94 -14.49 4.17 -5.90
N ARG A 95 -13.84 4.22 -7.07
CA ARG A 95 -14.40 4.90 -8.25
C ARG A 95 -15.72 4.23 -8.66
N ARG A 96 -16.64 5.04 -9.19
CA ARG A 96 -17.98 4.61 -9.66
C ARG A 96 -18.35 5.25 -11.01
N ASP A 97 -17.35 5.71 -11.74
CA ASP A 97 -17.52 6.33 -13.05
C ASP A 97 -17.57 5.26 -14.14
N ASN A 98 -18.73 5.15 -14.80
CA ASN A 98 -19.00 4.15 -15.84
C ASN A 98 -18.86 4.71 -17.26
N ALA A 99 -18.22 5.88 -17.44
CA ALA A 99 -18.01 6.44 -18.77
C ALA A 99 -17.21 5.46 -19.66
N ASP A 100 -17.79 5.10 -20.80
CA ASP A 100 -17.16 4.28 -21.84
C ASP A 100 -17.13 5.04 -23.18
N PRO A 101 -16.12 5.90 -23.39
CA PRO A 101 -15.95 6.62 -24.66
C PRO A 101 -15.67 5.68 -25.85
N SER A 102 -15.28 4.43 -25.59
CA SER A 102 -14.97 3.45 -26.63
C SER A 102 -16.18 2.65 -27.09
N GLY A 103 -17.27 2.65 -26.30
CA GLY A 103 -18.48 1.86 -26.55
C GLY A 103 -18.25 0.33 -26.52
N ALA A 104 -17.09 -0.12 -26.03
CA ALA A 104 -16.65 -1.52 -26.07
C ALA A 104 -16.91 -2.29 -24.76
N GLY A 105 -17.65 -1.70 -23.82
CA GLY A 105 -17.94 -2.26 -22.50
C GLY A 105 -16.75 -2.25 -21.54
N ARG A 106 -15.69 -1.49 -21.86
CA ARG A 106 -14.47 -1.40 -21.03
C ARG A 106 -14.42 -0.04 -20.34
N GLY A 107 -15.11 0.08 -19.22
CA GLY A 107 -14.88 1.18 -18.29
C GLY A 107 -13.45 1.14 -17.77
N LEU A 108 -12.56 1.98 -18.30
CA LEU A 108 -11.14 2.08 -17.88
C LEU A 108 -10.98 2.75 -16.51
N ARG A 109 -12.09 3.14 -15.88
CA ARG A 109 -12.17 3.68 -14.53
C ARG A 109 -12.99 2.67 -13.74
N LEU A 110 -12.34 1.94 -12.83
CA LEU A 110 -12.93 0.85 -12.04
C LEU A 110 -14.26 1.30 -11.43
N GLY A 111 -15.36 0.92 -12.06
CA GLY A 111 -16.73 1.06 -11.57
C GLY A 111 -17.44 -0.23 -11.93
N LEU A 112 -17.73 -1.07 -10.94
CA LEU A 112 -18.57 -2.25 -11.11
C LEU A 112 -20.00 -1.79 -11.41
N GLY A 113 -20.32 -1.61 -12.70
CA GLY A 113 -21.66 -1.35 -13.19
C GLY A 113 -22.43 -2.66 -13.36
N VAL A 114 -23.39 -2.91 -12.48
CA VAL A 114 -24.47 -3.88 -12.72
C VAL A 114 -25.38 -3.27 -13.79
N ALA A 115 -25.54 -3.97 -14.92
CA ALA A 115 -26.53 -3.63 -15.92
C ALA A 115 -27.94 -3.84 -15.33
N GLY A 116 -28.74 -2.77 -15.30
CA GLY A 116 -30.18 -2.79 -15.02
C GLY A 116 -30.93 -2.19 -16.19
#